data_AF-A0AAN7DSJ0-F1
#
_entry.id   AF-A0AAN7DSJ0-F1
#
_cell.length_a   1.000
_cell.length_b   1.000
_cell.length_c   1.000
_cell.angle_alpha   90.00
_cell.angle_beta   90.00
_cell.angle_gamma   90.00
#
_symmetry.space_group_name_H-M   'P 1'
#
loop_
_entity.id
_entity.type
_entity.pdbx_description
1 polymer ?
#
loop_
_entity_poly.entity_id
_entity_poly.type
_entity_poly.pdbx_seq_one_letter_code
_entity_poly.pdbx_strand_id
1 'polypeptide(L)'
;MSSTPSLNIRRVLGDETDSDPNIQLLPSSPSTKPSSKYSVKDEIHIFDGRNTPQNISVYGFLLGMVCSAGIMFAILSDSHIPQFGIFLAALSLFHFLEYIATALFNADKLSLDSYLINHSAHYHAAHAAALIEFLVEYYLFPSYKTFGWINYAGLLLVIVGQACRTIAMFSCRHNFSHHIVDYKENDHVLVQHGIYSVMRHPSYFGFYWWAIGVQVLLINPVCLGLFVYWLQKFFSERIQYEEHTLHRFFGQEWINYKSKTPTLMPFIA
;
A
#
# COMPACT_ATOMS: atom_id res chain seq x y z
N MET A 1 -13.17 39.81 -48.70
CA MET A 1 -12.57 38.60 -48.10
C MET A 1 -12.99 38.59 -46.63
N SER A 2 -14.27 38.27 -46.38
CA SER A 2 -14.80 36.95 -45.95
C SER A 2 -14.65 36.76 -44.42
N SER A 3 -15.52 37.37 -43.62
CA SER A 3 -16.81 36.82 -43.13
C SER A 3 -16.65 35.67 -42.12
N THR A 4 -16.73 36.02 -40.84
CA THR A 4 -17.14 35.12 -39.74
C THR A 4 -18.50 34.48 -40.02
N PRO A 5 -18.72 33.24 -39.54
CA PRO A 5 -20.01 32.95 -38.93
C PRO A 5 -19.93 32.14 -37.62
N SER A 6 -20.69 32.64 -36.65
CA SER A 6 -21.27 31.95 -35.50
C SER A 6 -22.08 30.73 -35.92
N LEU A 7 -22.04 29.64 -35.13
CA LEU A 7 -22.95 28.50 -35.30
C LEU A 7 -23.74 28.20 -34.03
N ASN A 8 -25.06 28.13 -34.27
CA ASN A 8 -26.17 28.12 -33.34
C ASN A 8 -26.44 26.72 -32.76
N ILE A 9 -26.89 26.72 -31.51
CA ILE A 9 -27.57 25.64 -30.80
C ILE A 9 -28.96 25.41 -31.41
N ARG A 10 -29.26 24.19 -31.91
CA ARG A 10 -30.59 23.54 -31.81
C ARG A 10 -30.66 22.18 -32.54
N ARG A 11 -31.47 21.29 -31.94
CA ARG A 11 -32.07 20.03 -32.44
C ARG A 11 -31.22 18.76 -32.36
N VAL A 12 -31.13 18.22 -31.15
CA VAL A 12 -31.33 16.78 -30.92
C VAL A 12 -32.79 16.63 -30.53
N LEU A 13 -33.58 15.96 -31.37
CA LEU A 13 -34.86 15.29 -31.11
C LEU A 13 -35.48 14.97 -32.49
N GLY A 14 -35.43 13.69 -32.86
CA GLY A 14 -36.13 13.11 -34.00
C GLY A 14 -36.66 11.76 -33.54
N ASP A 15 -37.97 11.69 -33.41
CA ASP A 15 -38.79 10.56 -33.01
C ASP A 15 -39.24 9.77 -34.26
N GLU A 16 -39.87 8.61 -34.02
CA GLU A 16 -40.76 7.84 -34.93
C GLU A 16 -40.10 6.92 -36.00
N THR A 17 -40.07 5.60 -35.76
CA THR A 17 -41.04 4.54 -36.14
C THR A 17 -41.06 4.20 -37.65
N ASP A 18 -40.63 2.99 -38.01
CA ASP A 18 -41.44 2.11 -38.85
C ASP A 18 -40.93 0.65 -38.84
N SER A 19 -41.90 -0.26 -38.83
CA SER A 19 -41.78 -1.71 -38.79
C SER A 19 -42.11 -2.31 -40.15
N ASP A 20 -41.28 -3.21 -40.71
CA ASP A 20 -41.77 -4.39 -41.44
C ASP A 20 -40.67 -5.44 -41.74
N PRO A 21 -41.04 -6.73 -41.92
CA PRO A 21 -40.19 -7.89 -41.73
C PRO A 21 -39.64 -8.46 -43.04
N ASN A 22 -38.33 -8.70 -43.09
CA ASN A 22 -37.74 -9.63 -44.05
C ASN A 22 -36.51 -10.29 -43.40
N ILE A 23 -36.76 -11.36 -42.64
CA ILE A 23 -35.72 -12.23 -42.10
C ILE A 23 -35.22 -13.14 -43.24
N GLN A 24 -34.14 -12.73 -43.89
CA GLN A 24 -33.27 -13.66 -44.61
C GLN A 24 -32.32 -14.31 -43.60
N LEU A 25 -32.52 -15.62 -43.37
CA LEU A 25 -31.59 -16.47 -42.61
C LEU A 25 -30.25 -16.55 -43.35
N LEU A 26 -29.26 -15.79 -42.88
CA LEU A 26 -27.86 -15.96 -43.26
C LEU A 26 -27.21 -17.07 -42.42
N PRO A 27 -26.30 -17.86 -43.00
CA PRO A 27 -25.75 -19.06 -42.36
C PRO A 27 -24.83 -18.73 -41.18
N SER A 28 -24.86 -19.61 -40.19
CA SER A 28 -24.07 -19.58 -38.95
C SER A 28 -22.60 -19.24 -39.19
N SER A 29 -22.14 -18.12 -38.61
CA SER A 29 -20.71 -17.80 -38.50
C SER A 29 -20.01 -18.78 -37.55
N PRO A 30 -18.74 -19.13 -37.79
CA PRO A 30 -18.05 -20.13 -36.99
C PRO A 30 -17.78 -19.61 -35.59
N SER A 31 -17.99 -20.49 -34.61
CA SER A 31 -17.60 -20.33 -33.20
C SER A 31 -16.23 -19.64 -33.06
N THR A 32 -16.20 -18.50 -32.39
CA THR A 32 -14.98 -17.92 -31.85
C THR A 32 -14.37 -18.91 -30.87
N LYS A 33 -13.30 -19.58 -31.31
CA LYS A 33 -12.42 -20.34 -30.41
C LYS A 33 -11.96 -19.41 -29.28
N PRO A 34 -11.86 -19.86 -28.02
CA PRO A 34 -11.16 -19.09 -27.01
C PRO A 34 -9.72 -18.88 -27.49
N SER A 35 -9.26 -17.64 -27.47
CA SER A 35 -7.89 -17.27 -27.78
C SER A 35 -6.95 -17.92 -26.75
N SER A 36 -6.43 -19.09 -27.09
CA SER A 36 -5.32 -19.71 -26.37
C SER A 36 -4.05 -18.89 -26.60
N LYS A 37 -3.87 -17.78 -25.88
CA LYS A 37 -2.57 -17.13 -25.73
C LYS A 37 -1.82 -17.75 -24.55
N TYR A 38 -1.45 -19.02 -24.69
CA TYR A 38 -0.32 -19.57 -23.96
C TYR A 38 0.56 -20.24 -25.01
N SER A 39 1.54 -19.48 -25.51
CA SER A 39 2.57 -20.02 -26.38
C SER A 39 3.44 -20.95 -25.53
N VAL A 40 3.64 -22.18 -26.01
CA VAL A 40 4.41 -23.26 -25.36
C VAL A 40 5.91 -22.92 -25.19
N LYS A 41 6.32 -21.67 -25.43
CA LYS A 41 7.70 -21.16 -25.38
C LYS A 41 7.91 -19.95 -24.47
N ASP A 42 6.95 -19.58 -23.62
CA ASP A 42 7.27 -18.66 -22.53
C ASP A 42 8.11 -19.45 -21.52
N GLU A 43 9.44 -19.31 -21.61
CA GLU A 43 10.36 -19.90 -20.64
C GLU A 43 9.89 -19.54 -19.22
N ILE A 44 9.65 -20.58 -18.42
CA ILE A 44 9.17 -20.47 -17.04
C ILE A 44 10.37 -20.01 -16.21
N HIS A 45 10.52 -18.70 -16.09
CA HIS A 45 11.55 -18.11 -15.25
C HIS A 45 11.00 -17.80 -13.85
N ILE A 46 11.90 -17.89 -12.88
CA ILE A 46 11.72 -17.42 -11.51
C ILE A 46 12.66 -16.23 -11.32
N PHE A 47 12.25 -15.23 -10.54
CA PHE A 47 13.00 -14.00 -10.26
C PHE A 47 13.19 -13.06 -11.45
N ASP A 48 12.36 -13.18 -12.48
CA ASP A 48 12.35 -12.26 -13.63
C ASP A 48 11.51 -11.00 -13.41
N GLY A 49 10.91 -10.85 -12.22
CA GLY A 49 10.07 -9.70 -11.85
C GLY A 49 8.68 -9.68 -12.50
N ARG A 50 8.29 -10.71 -13.27
CA ARG A 50 6.95 -10.77 -13.89
C ARG A 50 5.89 -11.24 -12.89
N ASN A 51 4.68 -10.70 -12.98
CA ASN A 51 3.54 -11.11 -12.14
C ASN A 51 2.97 -12.48 -12.56
N THR A 52 3.69 -13.55 -12.21
CA THR A 52 3.34 -14.94 -12.53
C THR A 52 3.10 -15.75 -11.26
N PRO A 53 2.25 -16.81 -11.29
CA PRO A 53 1.96 -17.63 -10.12
C PRO A 53 3.22 -18.16 -9.42
N GLN A 54 4.23 -18.57 -10.18
CA GLN A 54 5.49 -19.07 -9.64
C GLN A 54 6.29 -17.98 -8.90
N ASN A 55 6.39 -16.76 -9.44
CA ASN A 55 7.09 -15.68 -8.75
C ASN A 55 6.35 -15.23 -7.50
N ILE A 56 5.02 -15.11 -7.58
CA ILE A 56 4.18 -14.77 -6.43
C ILE A 56 4.41 -15.77 -5.30
N SER A 57 4.40 -17.07 -5.63
CA SER A 57 4.60 -18.16 -4.68
C SER A 57 6.00 -18.11 -4.05
N VAL A 58 7.04 -17.88 -4.86
CA VAL A 58 8.43 -17.80 -4.38
C VAL A 58 8.62 -16.60 -3.45
N TYR A 59 8.10 -15.42 -3.79
CA TYR A 59 8.18 -14.23 -2.93
C TYR A 59 7.50 -14.46 -1.58
N GLY A 60 6.28 -15.01 -1.60
CA GLY A 60 5.54 -15.35 -0.38
C GLY A 60 6.28 -16.39 0.47
N PHE A 61 6.85 -17.43 -0.16
CA PHE A 61 7.64 -18.45 0.52
C PHE A 61 8.91 -17.88 1.16
N LEU A 62 9.66 -17.04 0.44
CA LEU A 62 10.86 -16.37 0.96
C LEU A 62 10.53 -15.48 2.17
N LEU A 63 9.47 -14.66 2.08
CA LEU A 63 9.02 -13.84 3.21
C LEU A 63 8.61 -14.71 4.40
N GLY A 64 7.91 -15.83 4.15
CA GLY A 64 7.55 -16.79 5.20
C GLY A 64 8.77 -17.41 5.89
N MET A 65 9.82 -17.75 5.13
CA MET A 65 11.08 -18.26 5.69
C MET A 65 11.80 -17.19 6.52
N VAL A 66 11.92 -15.96 6.03
CA VAL A 66 12.56 -14.86 6.78
C VAL A 66 11.78 -14.56 8.06
N CYS A 67 10.45 -14.57 7.98
CA CYS A 67 9.60 -14.39 9.15
C CYS A 67 9.82 -15.48 10.20
N SER A 68 9.78 -16.73 9.77
CA SER A 68 9.96 -17.90 10.65
C SER A 68 11.36 -17.93 11.26
N ALA A 69 12.39 -17.63 10.46
CA ALA A 69 13.77 -17.53 10.94
C ALA A 69 13.95 -16.39 11.95
N GLY A 70 13.31 -15.24 11.74
CA GLY A 70 13.30 -14.12 12.68
C GLY A 70 12.66 -14.49 14.01
N ILE A 71 11.49 -15.13 14.00
CA ILE A 71 10.81 -15.63 15.21
C ILE A 71 11.69 -16.66 15.92
N MET A 72 12.22 -17.63 15.18
CA MET A 72 13.09 -18.67 15.73
C MET A 72 14.34 -18.07 16.38
N PHE A 73 14.97 -17.08 15.73
CA PHE A 73 16.09 -16.34 16.30
C PHE A 73 15.68 -15.62 17.59
N ALA A 74 14.54 -14.92 17.59
CA ALA A 74 14.09 -14.18 18.76
C ALA A 74 13.77 -15.06 19.98
N ILE A 75 13.34 -16.31 19.77
CA ILE A 75 12.92 -17.22 20.85
C ILE A 75 14.04 -18.18 21.27
N LEU A 76 14.76 -18.75 20.30
CA LEU A 76 15.71 -19.84 20.55
C LEU A 76 17.16 -19.40 20.59
N SER A 77 17.48 -18.19 20.13
CA SER A 77 18.85 -17.71 20.23
C SER A 77 19.16 -17.37 21.68
N ASP A 78 20.23 -17.94 22.22
CA ASP A 78 20.84 -17.50 23.49
C ASP A 78 21.46 -16.08 23.39
N SER A 79 21.24 -15.38 22.27
CA SER A 79 21.73 -14.01 22.07
C SER A 79 20.91 -13.01 22.87
N HIS A 80 21.58 -11.96 23.34
CA HIS A 80 20.96 -10.85 24.08
C HIS A 80 20.19 -9.87 23.18
N ILE A 81 19.93 -10.22 21.91
CA ILE A 81 19.38 -9.33 20.88
C ILE A 81 18.14 -9.90 20.15
N PRO A 82 17.12 -10.43 20.84
CA PRO A 82 15.93 -10.98 20.20
C PRO A 82 15.19 -9.96 19.32
N GLN A 83 15.33 -8.66 19.60
CA GLN A 83 14.77 -7.58 18.79
C GLN A 83 15.20 -7.61 17.32
N PHE A 84 16.38 -8.15 17.00
CA PHE A 84 16.82 -8.31 15.62
C PHE A 84 15.93 -9.32 14.87
N GLY A 85 15.66 -10.47 15.50
CA GLY A 85 14.75 -11.47 14.95
C GLY A 85 13.31 -10.97 14.83
N ILE A 86 12.83 -10.24 15.84
CA ILE A 86 11.50 -9.60 15.83
C ILE A 86 11.39 -8.59 14.69
N PHE A 87 12.43 -7.78 14.44
CA PHE A 87 12.47 -6.84 13.32
C PHE A 87 12.34 -7.57 11.97
N LEU A 88 13.11 -8.63 11.74
CA LEU A 88 13.02 -9.42 10.50
C LEU A 88 11.62 -10.00 10.31
N ALA A 89 11.04 -10.55 11.39
CA ALA A 89 9.69 -11.08 11.36
C ALA A 89 8.64 -10.01 11.05
N ALA A 90 8.72 -8.85 11.69
CA ALA A 90 7.81 -7.74 11.46
C ALA A 90 7.91 -7.19 10.03
N LEU A 91 9.12 -7.03 9.48
CA LEU A 91 9.33 -6.55 8.12
C LEU A 91 8.80 -7.55 7.08
N SER A 92 9.05 -8.85 7.25
CA SER A 92 8.51 -9.87 6.36
C SER A 92 6.99 -9.94 6.42
N LEU A 93 6.41 -9.85 7.62
CA LEU A 93 4.96 -9.85 7.81
C LEU A 93 4.31 -8.61 7.19
N PHE A 94 4.94 -7.43 7.33
CA PHE A 94 4.48 -6.19 6.69
C PHE A 94 4.32 -6.37 5.18
N HIS A 95 5.38 -6.80 4.50
CA HIS A 95 5.38 -7.00 3.05
C HIS A 95 4.38 -8.07 2.59
N PHE A 96 4.24 -9.15 3.37
CA PHE A 96 3.27 -10.19 3.07
C PHE A 96 1.82 -9.69 3.21
N LEU A 97 1.50 -8.96 4.28
CA LEU A 97 0.16 -8.44 4.53
C LEU A 97 -0.26 -7.38 3.50
N GLU A 98 0.67 -6.58 2.99
CA GLU A 98 0.43 -5.66 1.87
C GLU A 98 -0.05 -6.40 0.62
N TYR A 99 0.66 -7.47 0.26
CA TYR A 99 0.30 -8.28 -0.89
C TYR A 99 -1.07 -8.93 -0.70
N ILE A 100 -1.30 -9.56 0.45
CA ILE A 100 -2.57 -10.25 0.74
C ILE A 100 -3.75 -9.27 0.75
N ALA A 101 -3.61 -8.11 1.38
CA ALA A 101 -4.67 -7.12 1.39
C ALA A 101 -4.97 -6.60 -0.03
N THR A 102 -3.94 -6.39 -0.85
CA THR A 102 -4.11 -5.99 -2.25
C THR A 102 -4.79 -7.11 -3.06
N ALA A 103 -4.37 -8.36 -2.88
CA ALA A 103 -4.95 -9.50 -3.58
C ALA A 103 -6.43 -9.72 -3.23
N LEU A 104 -6.82 -9.46 -1.99
CA LEU A 104 -8.20 -9.61 -1.53
C LEU A 104 -9.14 -8.50 -2.03
N PHE A 105 -8.66 -7.27 -2.18
CA PHE A 105 -9.53 -6.11 -2.39
C PHE A 105 -9.26 -5.29 -3.66
N ASN A 106 -8.12 -5.49 -4.32
CA ASN A 106 -7.63 -4.75 -5.48
C ASN A 106 -6.96 -5.69 -6.49
N ALA A 107 -7.61 -6.82 -6.80
CA ALA A 107 -7.05 -7.88 -7.64
C ALA A 107 -6.74 -7.43 -9.09
N ASP A 108 -7.45 -6.41 -9.57
CA ASP A 108 -7.24 -5.75 -10.86
C ASP A 108 -5.91 -4.97 -10.94
N LYS A 109 -5.41 -4.48 -9.81
CA LYS A 109 -4.16 -3.71 -9.68
C LYS A 109 -3.01 -4.57 -9.12
N LEU A 110 -3.24 -5.85 -8.87
CA LEU A 110 -2.29 -6.75 -8.23
C LEU A 110 -1.09 -7.03 -9.13
N SER A 111 0.11 -6.78 -8.61
CA SER A 111 1.38 -7.13 -9.24
C SER A 111 2.38 -7.64 -8.20
N LEU A 112 3.58 -8.05 -8.62
CA LEU A 112 4.66 -8.36 -7.66
C LEU A 112 5.07 -7.14 -6.83
N ASP A 113 4.92 -5.93 -7.38
CA ASP A 113 5.22 -4.70 -6.65
C ASP A 113 4.25 -4.47 -5.48
N SER A 114 3.10 -5.16 -5.46
CA SER A 114 2.16 -5.12 -4.32
C SER A 114 2.73 -5.74 -3.05
N TYR A 115 3.82 -6.52 -3.12
CA TYR A 115 4.60 -6.88 -1.92
C TYR A 115 5.29 -5.67 -1.29
N LEU A 116 5.43 -4.56 -2.02
CA LEU A 116 6.17 -3.35 -1.65
C LEU A 116 7.63 -3.59 -1.28
N ILE A 117 8.23 -4.70 -1.73
CA ILE A 117 9.66 -4.96 -1.50
C ILE A 117 10.46 -3.89 -2.25
N ASN A 118 10.19 -3.67 -3.54
CA ASN A 118 10.87 -2.68 -4.37
C ASN A 118 10.18 -1.30 -4.28
N HIS A 119 10.18 -0.70 -3.08
CA HIS A 119 9.47 0.58 -2.87
C HIS A 119 10.23 1.78 -3.45
N SER A 120 11.49 1.98 -3.06
CA SER A 120 12.38 3.04 -3.58
C SER A 120 13.81 2.84 -3.07
N ALA A 121 14.78 3.44 -3.76
CA ALA A 121 16.17 3.45 -3.29
C ALA A 121 16.31 4.06 -1.88
N HIS A 122 15.53 5.11 -1.57
CA HIS A 122 15.52 5.73 -0.24
C HIS A 122 14.94 4.83 0.84
N TYR A 123 13.89 4.07 0.53
CA TYR A 123 13.31 3.09 1.45
C TYR A 123 14.33 2.00 1.81
N HIS A 124 15.03 1.46 0.82
CA HIS A 124 16.08 0.47 1.04
C HIS A 124 17.26 1.05 1.83
N ALA A 125 17.69 2.27 1.49
CA ALA A 125 18.76 2.95 2.22
C ALA A 125 18.39 3.19 3.68
N ALA A 126 17.14 3.54 3.99
CA ALA A 126 16.67 3.74 5.36
C ALA A 126 16.70 2.45 6.19
N HIS A 127 16.26 1.33 5.62
CA HIS A 127 16.33 0.02 6.30
C HIS A 127 17.77 -0.47 6.45
N ALA A 128 18.61 -0.25 5.45
CA ALA A 128 20.03 -0.57 5.52
C ALA A 128 20.74 0.27 6.60
N ALA A 129 20.46 1.57 6.67
CA ALA A 129 21.00 2.46 7.69
C ALA A 129 20.59 2.02 9.10
N ALA A 130 19.31 1.69 9.30
CA ALA A 130 18.81 1.18 10.58
C ALA A 130 19.51 -0.14 10.99
N LEU A 131 19.72 -1.04 10.04
CA LEU A 131 20.43 -2.30 10.31
C LEU A 131 21.92 -2.06 10.61
N ILE A 132 22.57 -1.17 9.85
CA ILE A 132 23.98 -0.83 10.06
C ILE A 132 24.17 -0.19 11.45
N GLU A 133 23.34 0.79 11.81
CA GLU A 133 23.38 1.41 13.15
C GLU A 133 23.21 0.35 14.24
N PHE A 134 22.21 -0.53 14.11
CA PHE A 134 21.97 -1.59 15.07
C PHE A 134 23.19 -2.49 15.26
N LEU A 135 23.78 -2.97 14.17
CA LEU A 135 24.92 -3.89 14.21
C LEU A 135 26.20 -3.22 14.71
N VAL A 136 26.46 -1.98 14.30
CA VAL A 136 27.62 -1.19 14.77
C VAL A 136 27.51 -0.90 16.25
N GLU A 137 26.35 -0.44 16.72
CA GLU A 137 26.14 -0.18 18.16
C GLU A 137 26.15 -1.46 18.98
N TYR A 138 25.64 -2.59 18.46
CA TYR A 138 25.76 -3.88 19.14
C TYR A 138 27.23 -4.32 19.27
N TYR A 139 28.03 -4.11 18.23
CA TYR A 139 29.45 -4.45 18.24
C TYR A 139 30.26 -3.57 19.21
N LEU A 140 30.02 -2.25 19.19
CA LEU A 140 30.76 -1.28 20.01
C LEU A 140 30.24 -1.18 21.45
N PHE A 141 28.93 -1.30 21.65
CA PHE A 141 28.22 -1.04 22.90
C PHE A 141 27.14 -2.10 23.19
N PRO A 142 27.50 -3.40 23.32
CA PRO A 142 26.52 -4.48 23.43
C PRO A 142 25.58 -4.35 24.63
N SER A 143 26.04 -3.76 25.75
CA SER A 143 25.23 -3.51 26.94
C SER A 143 24.08 -2.52 26.70
N TYR A 144 24.14 -1.69 25.66
CA TYR A 144 23.07 -0.75 25.30
C TYR A 144 21.95 -1.42 24.51
N LYS A 145 22.25 -2.54 23.83
CA LYS A 145 21.31 -3.30 22.99
C LYS A 145 20.64 -4.45 23.73
N THR A 146 20.70 -4.48 25.06
CA THR A 146 19.97 -5.50 25.84
C THR A 146 18.47 -5.30 25.71
N PHE A 147 17.73 -6.39 25.52
CA PHE A 147 16.28 -6.33 25.43
C PHE A 147 15.63 -5.93 26.75
N GLY A 148 14.68 -4.99 26.71
CA GLY A 148 13.97 -4.48 27.89
C GLY A 148 12.69 -3.73 27.54
N TRP A 149 12.24 -2.85 28.45
CA TRP A 149 10.96 -2.15 28.34
C TRP A 149 10.84 -1.25 27.10
N ILE A 150 11.96 -0.67 26.63
CA ILE A 150 11.98 0.14 25.40
C ILE A 150 11.62 -0.71 24.18
N ASN A 151 12.16 -1.94 24.09
CA ASN A 151 11.85 -2.85 23.01
C ASN A 151 10.37 -3.27 23.03
N TYR A 152 9.80 -3.51 24.21
CA TYR A 152 8.36 -3.78 24.33
C TYR A 152 7.51 -2.60 23.87
N ALA A 153 7.90 -1.36 24.19
CA ALA A 153 7.22 -0.17 23.69
C ALA A 153 7.33 -0.07 22.15
N GLY A 154 8.51 -0.31 21.59
CA GLY A 154 8.72 -0.37 20.14
C GLY A 154 7.87 -1.46 19.46
N LEU A 155 7.83 -2.66 20.03
CA LEU A 155 7.01 -3.76 19.55
C LEU A 155 5.51 -3.42 19.58
N LEU A 156 5.04 -2.78 20.65
CA LEU A 156 3.66 -2.32 20.73
C LEU A 156 3.33 -1.33 19.60
N LEU A 157 4.23 -0.36 19.34
CA LEU A 157 4.06 0.59 18.23
C LEU A 157 4.04 -0.12 16.87
N VAL A 158 4.91 -1.11 16.65
CA VAL A 158 4.92 -1.94 15.43
C VAL A 158 3.59 -2.67 15.25
N ILE A 159 3.08 -3.31 16.31
CA ILE A 159 1.82 -4.07 16.26
C ILE A 159 0.64 -3.13 15.99
N VAL A 160 0.54 -2.00 16.71
CA VAL A 160 -0.51 -1.01 16.51
C VAL A 160 -0.45 -0.41 15.11
N GLY A 161 0.75 -0.05 14.65
CA GLY A 161 0.97 0.48 13.30
C GLY A 161 0.55 -0.50 12.21
N GLN A 162 0.97 -1.76 12.32
CA GLN A 162 0.59 -2.82 11.40
C GLN A 162 -0.93 -3.05 11.40
N ALA A 163 -1.54 -3.14 12.58
CA ALA A 163 -2.97 -3.36 12.71
C ALA A 163 -3.77 -2.21 12.08
N CYS A 164 -3.44 -0.96 12.38
CA CYS A 164 -4.09 0.21 11.77
C CYS A 164 -3.98 0.19 10.26
N ARG A 165 -2.80 -0.14 9.72
CA ARG A 165 -2.57 -0.20 8.28
C ARG A 165 -3.38 -1.30 7.61
N THR A 166 -3.36 -2.52 8.14
CA THR A 166 -4.15 -3.63 7.61
C THR A 166 -5.65 -3.35 7.71
N ILE A 167 -6.14 -2.85 8.85
CA ILE A 167 -7.56 -2.50 9.03
C ILE A 167 -7.98 -1.39 8.06
N ALA A 168 -7.12 -0.41 7.78
CA ALA A 168 -7.38 0.64 6.79
C ALA A 168 -7.60 0.04 5.39
N MET A 169 -6.72 -0.85 4.94
CA MET A 169 -6.84 -1.52 3.64
C MET A 169 -8.12 -2.37 3.57
N PHE A 170 -8.45 -3.10 4.64
CA PHE A 170 -9.67 -3.91 4.72
C PHE A 170 -10.96 -3.08 4.75
N SER A 171 -10.90 -1.88 5.33
CA SER A 171 -12.05 -0.96 5.40
C SER A 171 -12.25 -0.20 4.09
N CYS A 172 -11.17 0.25 3.45
CA CYS A 172 -11.22 1.04 2.22
C CYS A 172 -11.43 0.17 0.97
N ARG A 173 -10.99 -1.10 1.01
CA ARG A 173 -11.11 -2.10 -0.05
C ARG A 173 -10.62 -1.58 -1.41
N HIS A 174 -11.46 -1.62 -2.45
CA HIS A 174 -11.10 -1.21 -3.81
C HIS A 174 -10.81 0.30 -3.95
N ASN A 175 -11.17 1.10 -2.93
CA ASN A 175 -10.89 2.55 -2.89
C ASN A 175 -9.48 2.82 -2.36
N PHE A 176 -8.77 1.80 -1.87
CA PHE A 176 -7.38 1.93 -1.43
C PHE A 176 -6.44 1.91 -2.63
N SER A 177 -5.47 2.83 -2.64
CA SER A 177 -4.38 2.83 -3.61
C SER A 177 -3.07 3.21 -2.94
N HIS A 178 -1.99 2.49 -3.28
CA HIS A 178 -0.62 2.84 -2.83
C HIS A 178 -0.13 4.16 -3.43
N HIS A 179 -0.67 4.53 -4.60
CA HIS A 179 -0.40 5.79 -5.28
C HIS A 179 -1.58 6.75 -5.12
N ILE A 180 -1.28 8.04 -4.94
CA ILE A 180 -2.35 9.05 -4.96
C ILE A 180 -2.90 9.10 -6.38
N VAL A 181 -4.22 8.99 -6.50
CA VAL A 181 -4.91 8.96 -7.79
C VAL A 181 -5.33 10.38 -8.15
N ASP A 182 -4.84 10.89 -9.29
CA ASP A 182 -5.12 12.26 -9.75
C ASP A 182 -6.44 12.43 -10.51
N TYR A 183 -7.20 11.35 -10.70
CA TYR A 183 -8.53 11.35 -11.31
C TYR A 183 -9.51 10.50 -10.48
N LYS A 184 -10.81 10.83 -10.57
CA LYS A 184 -11.85 10.07 -9.87
C LYS A 184 -12.33 8.95 -10.77
N GLU A 185 -12.10 7.70 -10.38
CA GLU A 185 -12.75 6.54 -11.00
C GLU A 185 -14.25 6.57 -10.70
N ASN A 186 -15.09 6.03 -11.60
CA ASN A 186 -16.55 6.07 -11.46
C ASN A 186 -17.02 5.43 -10.14
N ASP A 187 -16.32 4.41 -9.68
CA ASP A 187 -16.66 3.66 -8.47
C ASP A 187 -15.98 4.22 -7.21
N HIS A 188 -15.17 5.29 -7.33
CA HIS A 188 -14.44 5.87 -6.20
C HIS A 188 -15.40 6.60 -5.24
N VAL A 189 -15.57 6.01 -4.05
CA VAL A 189 -16.42 6.53 -2.98
C VAL A 189 -15.61 7.01 -1.78
N LEU A 190 -16.13 7.99 -1.05
CA LEU A 190 -15.50 8.50 0.16
C LEU A 190 -15.83 7.58 1.35
N VAL A 191 -14.82 6.84 1.83
CA VAL A 191 -14.97 5.91 2.96
C VAL A 191 -14.86 6.67 4.30
N GLN A 192 -15.92 6.63 5.11
CA GLN A 192 -16.02 7.37 6.38
C GLN A 192 -16.36 6.50 7.61
N HIS A 193 -16.45 5.17 7.45
CA HIS A 193 -16.85 4.24 8.50
C HIS A 193 -15.67 3.38 8.99
N GLY A 194 -15.88 2.63 10.08
CA GLY A 194 -14.83 1.82 10.69
C GLY A 194 -13.68 2.69 11.18
N ILE A 195 -12.43 2.31 10.88
CA ILE A 195 -11.25 3.08 11.30
C ILE A 195 -11.21 4.50 10.69
N TYR A 196 -11.84 4.70 9.52
CA TYR A 196 -11.96 6.02 8.89
C TYR A 196 -12.92 6.96 9.65
N SER A 197 -13.80 6.45 10.51
CA SER A 197 -14.59 7.32 11.39
C SER A 197 -13.76 7.94 12.52
N VAL A 198 -12.59 7.35 12.83
CA VAL A 198 -11.69 7.77 13.92
C VAL A 198 -10.57 8.66 13.41
N MET A 199 -9.98 8.32 12.25
CA MET A 199 -8.91 9.09 11.64
C MET A 199 -8.99 9.07 10.10
N ARG A 200 -8.63 10.17 9.44
CA ARG A 200 -8.79 10.31 7.98
C ARG A 200 -7.80 9.50 7.15
N HIS A 201 -6.59 9.31 7.69
CA HIS A 201 -5.47 8.67 6.99
C HIS A 201 -4.90 7.47 7.77
N PRO A 202 -5.72 6.45 8.08
CA PRO A 202 -5.32 5.36 8.98
C PRO A 202 -4.18 4.49 8.43
N SER A 203 -4.07 4.35 7.11
CA SER A 203 -2.95 3.64 6.48
C SER A 203 -1.61 4.38 6.64
N TYR A 204 -1.65 5.72 6.61
CA TYR A 204 -0.48 6.57 6.81
C TYR A 204 -0.09 6.62 8.29
N PHE A 205 -1.07 6.77 9.17
CA PHE A 205 -0.87 6.63 10.61
C PHE A 205 -0.21 5.29 10.94
N GLY A 206 -0.74 4.20 10.36
CA GLY A 206 -0.21 2.86 10.56
C GLY A 206 1.26 2.73 10.13
N PHE A 207 1.59 3.19 8.93
CA PHE A 207 2.97 3.17 8.43
C PHE A 207 3.91 4.06 9.25
N TYR A 208 3.46 5.26 9.61
CA TYR A 208 4.23 6.22 10.42
C TYR A 208 4.68 5.59 11.75
N TRP A 209 3.73 5.04 12.51
CA TRP A 209 4.01 4.43 13.81
C TRP A 209 4.70 3.08 13.70
N TRP A 210 4.46 2.31 12.63
CA TRP A 210 5.20 1.09 12.36
C TRP A 210 6.70 1.40 12.17
N ALA A 211 7.02 2.39 11.33
CA ALA A 211 8.40 2.75 11.02
C ALA A 211 9.15 3.35 12.23
N ILE A 212 8.49 4.18 13.04
CA ILE A 212 9.03 4.66 14.32
C ILE A 212 9.21 3.51 15.30
N GLY A 213 8.20 2.63 15.41
CA GLY A 213 8.22 1.47 16.29
C GLY A 213 9.41 0.55 16.02
N VAL A 214 9.77 0.34 14.75
CA VAL A 214 10.97 -0.42 14.36
C VAL A 214 12.25 0.21 14.93
N GLN A 215 12.42 1.53 14.85
CA GLN A 215 13.64 2.17 15.38
C GLN A 215 13.69 2.12 16.92
N VAL A 216 12.54 2.25 17.58
CA VAL A 216 12.44 2.07 19.04
C VAL A 216 12.73 0.62 19.45
N LEU A 217 12.19 -0.35 18.70
CA LEU A 217 12.42 -1.78 18.91
C LEU A 217 13.90 -2.15 18.77
N LEU A 218 14.61 -1.55 17.81
CA LEU A 218 16.04 -1.74 17.60
C LEU A 218 16.91 -0.89 18.54
N ILE A 219 16.31 0.03 19.31
CA ILE A 219 17.01 1.01 20.16
C ILE A 219 18.02 1.82 19.33
N ASN A 220 17.60 2.31 18.15
CA ASN A 220 18.45 3.06 17.22
C ASN A 220 18.21 4.57 17.36
N PRO A 221 18.93 5.30 18.23
CA PRO A 221 18.65 6.71 18.50
C PRO A 221 18.86 7.62 17.27
N VAL A 222 19.86 7.35 16.43
CA VAL A 222 20.19 8.20 15.27
C VAL A 222 19.15 8.00 14.18
N CYS A 223 18.89 6.76 13.78
CA CYS A 223 17.85 6.45 12.80
C CYS A 223 16.47 6.82 13.31
N LEU A 224 16.17 6.72 14.60
CA LEU A 224 14.89 7.20 15.15
C LEU A 224 14.68 8.69 14.84
N GLY A 225 15.67 9.54 15.11
CA GLY A 225 15.57 10.97 14.81
C GLY A 225 15.40 11.25 13.31
N LEU A 226 16.16 10.54 12.46
CA LEU A 226 16.06 10.66 11.01
C LEU A 226 14.69 10.19 10.49
N PHE A 227 14.19 9.05 10.96
CA PHE A 227 12.89 8.52 10.56
C PHE A 227 11.77 9.48 10.96
N VAL A 228 11.77 9.98 12.19
CA VAL A 228 10.78 10.98 12.64
C VAL A 228 10.78 12.20 11.72
N TYR A 229 11.95 12.77 11.43
CA TYR A 229 12.06 13.94 10.56
C TYR A 229 11.54 13.66 9.13
N TRP A 230 12.00 12.58 8.51
CA TRP A 230 11.65 12.26 7.12
C TRP A 230 10.20 11.82 6.96
N LEU A 231 9.66 11.02 7.90
CA LEU A 231 8.26 10.61 7.90
C LEU A 231 7.35 11.83 8.11
N GLN A 232 7.72 12.73 9.02
CA GLN A 232 6.96 13.96 9.24
C GLN A 232 6.86 14.79 7.97
N LYS A 233 7.99 15.03 7.31
CA LYS A 233 8.04 15.77 6.04
C LYS A 233 7.22 15.06 4.96
N PHE A 234 7.49 13.78 4.74
CA PHE A 234 6.84 12.98 3.70
C PHE A 234 5.32 12.95 3.85
N PHE A 235 4.81 12.62 5.04
CA PHE A 235 3.37 12.52 5.26
C PHE A 235 2.68 13.88 5.32
N SER A 236 3.34 14.94 5.79
CA SER A 236 2.77 16.28 5.74
C SER A 236 2.55 16.73 4.29
N GLU A 237 3.56 16.59 3.43
CA GLU A 237 3.45 16.95 2.00
C GLU A 237 2.43 16.05 1.29
N ARG A 238 2.49 14.74 1.54
CA ARG A 238 1.63 13.74 0.90
C ARG A 238 0.16 13.91 1.25
N ILE A 239 -0.15 14.11 2.54
CA ILE A 239 -1.53 14.32 3.01
C ILE A 239 -2.09 15.61 2.43
N GLN A 240 -1.32 16.70 2.43
CA GLN A 240 -1.79 17.97 1.86
C GLN A 240 -2.19 17.82 0.39
N TYR A 241 -1.36 17.13 -0.40
CA TYR A 241 -1.65 16.85 -1.81
C TYR A 241 -2.90 15.97 -1.97
N GLU A 242 -3.00 14.88 -1.21
CA GLU A 242 -4.13 13.96 -1.28
C GLU A 242 -5.45 14.62 -0.87
N GLU A 243 -5.45 15.38 0.22
CA GLU A 243 -6.65 16.07 0.70
C GLU A 243 -7.13 17.16 -0.26
N HIS A 244 -6.22 17.79 -1.02
CA HIS A 244 -6.59 18.71 -2.10
C HIS A 244 -7.34 17.95 -3.21
N THR A 245 -6.86 16.76 -3.56
CA THR A 245 -7.49 15.90 -4.56
C THR A 245 -8.84 15.35 -4.08
N LEU A 246 -8.94 14.92 -2.82
CA LEU A 246 -10.20 14.47 -2.21
C LEU A 246 -11.24 15.60 -2.15
N HIS A 247 -10.82 16.82 -1.83
CA HIS A 247 -11.69 17.99 -1.89
C HIS A 247 -12.23 18.21 -3.31
N ARG A 248 -11.37 18.09 -4.34
CA ARG A 248 -11.80 18.19 -5.74
C ARG A 248 -12.78 17.08 -6.15
N PHE A 249 -12.66 15.88 -5.60
CA PHE A 249 -13.50 14.72 -5.95
C PHE A 249 -14.86 14.67 -5.24
N PHE A 250 -14.93 15.16 -4.00
CA PHE A 250 -16.10 15.00 -3.13
C PHE A 250 -16.66 16.32 -2.56
N GLY A 251 -15.98 17.45 -2.79
CA GLY A 251 -16.47 18.79 -2.46
C GLY A 251 -16.91 18.91 -0.99
N GLN A 252 -18.18 19.29 -0.79
CA GLN A 252 -18.73 19.53 0.54
C GLN A 252 -18.74 18.29 1.45
N GLU A 253 -18.88 17.09 0.87
CA GLU A 253 -18.84 15.84 1.63
C GLU A 253 -17.48 15.66 2.31
N TRP A 254 -16.40 15.94 1.57
CA TRP A 254 -15.04 15.93 2.12
C TRP A 254 -14.83 16.99 3.20
N ILE A 255 -15.32 18.22 2.99
CA ILE A 255 -15.20 19.30 3.99
C ILE A 255 -15.88 18.88 5.31
N ASN A 256 -17.10 18.33 5.22
CA ASN A 256 -17.85 17.88 6.38
C ASN A 256 -17.13 16.75 7.13
N TYR A 257 -16.59 15.78 6.40
CA TYR A 257 -15.80 14.70 6.98
C TYR A 257 -14.50 15.21 7.63
N LYS A 258 -13.75 16.07 6.91
CA LYS A 258 -12.50 16.66 7.41
C LYS A 258 -12.68 17.41 8.73
N SER A 259 -13.82 18.11 8.90
CA SER A 259 -14.12 18.87 10.12
C SER A 259 -14.34 18.01 11.37
N LYS A 260 -14.73 16.73 11.20
CA LYS A 260 -15.12 15.84 12.30
C LYS A 260 -14.05 14.81 12.65
N THR A 261 -13.22 14.44 11.69
CA THR A 261 -12.29 13.33 11.82
C THR A 261 -10.87 13.87 11.71
N PRO A 262 -9.97 13.73 12.70
CA PRO A 262 -8.58 14.20 12.63
C PRO A 262 -7.65 13.24 11.86
N THR A 263 -6.38 13.60 11.66
CA THR A 263 -5.35 12.68 11.12
C THR A 263 -4.75 11.76 12.20
N LEU A 264 -4.73 12.21 13.45
CA LEU A 264 -4.05 11.63 14.62
C LEU A 264 -2.53 11.47 14.52
N MET A 265 -1.89 12.03 13.49
CA MET A 265 -0.43 12.10 13.42
C MET A 265 0.07 13.40 14.06
N PRO A 266 1.16 13.37 14.86
CA PRO A 266 1.71 14.57 15.49
C PRO A 266 2.01 15.65 14.45
N PHE A 267 1.59 16.89 14.70
CA PHE A 267 1.91 18.06 13.88
C PHE A 267 1.46 17.97 12.39
N ILE A 268 0.49 17.13 12.05
CA ILE A 268 -0.14 17.08 10.72
C ILE A 268 -1.64 17.33 10.89
N ALA A 269 -2.15 18.45 10.38
CA ALA A 269 -3.55 18.88 10.53
C ALA A 269 -4.44 18.50 9.34
#